data_AF-A0A452VKK2-F1
#
_entry.id   AF-A0A452VKK2-F1
#
_cell.length_a   1.000
_cell.length_b   1.000
_cell.length_c   1.000
_cell.angle_alpha   90.00
_cell.angle_beta   90.00
_cell.angle_gamma   90.00
#
_symmetry.space_group_name_H-M   'P 1'
#
loop_
_entity.id
_entity.type
_entity.pdbx_description
1 polymer ?
#
loop_
_entity_poly.entity_id
_entity_poly.type
_entity_poly.pdbx_seq_one_letter_code
_entity_poly.pdbx_strand_id
1 'polypeptide(L)'
;MISNGTSSVIVSRKRPSEGNYQKEKDLCIKYFDQWSESDQVEFVEHLISRMCHYQHGHINSYLKPMLQRDFITALPEQGLDHIAENILSYLDARSLCAAELVCKEWQRVISEGMLWKKLIERMVRTDPLWKGLSERRGWDQYLFKNRPTDGPPNSFYRSLYPKIIQDIETIESNWRCGRHNLQRIQCRSENSKGVYCLQYDDEKIISGLRDNSIKIWDKTSLECLKVLTGHTGSVLCLQYDERVIVTGSSDSTVRVWDVNTGEVLNTLIHHNEAVLHLRFSNGLMVTCSKDRSIAVWDMASATDITLRRVLVGHRAAVNVVDFDDKYIVSASGDRTIKVWSTSTCEFVRTLNGHKRGIACLQYRDRLVVSGSSDNTIRLWDIECGACLRVLEGHEELVRCIRFDNKRIVSGAYDGKIKVWDLQAALDPRAPASTLCLRTLVEHSGRVFRLQFDEFQIISSSHDDTILIWDFLNVPPSAQNETRSPSRTYTYISR
;
A
#
# COMPACT_ATOMS: atom_id res chain seq x y z
N MET A 1 -89.22 -7.19 31.72
CA MET A 1 -89.69 -8.56 31.44
C MET A 1 -88.54 -9.51 31.72
N ILE A 2 -88.77 -10.48 32.63
CA ILE A 2 -88.43 -11.92 32.54
C ILE A 2 -86.99 -12.26 32.08
N SER A 3 -86.21 -13.15 32.69
CA SER A 3 -86.06 -13.79 33.99
C SER A 3 -84.78 -14.62 33.86
N ASN A 4 -84.01 -14.75 34.94
CA ASN A 4 -82.85 -15.65 35.03
C ASN A 4 -83.19 -17.10 34.67
N GLY A 5 -82.22 -17.80 34.06
CA GLY A 5 -82.30 -19.23 33.79
C GLY A 5 -80.94 -19.81 33.42
N THR A 6 -80.14 -20.08 34.44
CA THR A 6 -78.88 -20.84 34.38
C THR A 6 -79.08 -22.24 33.78
N SER A 7 -78.20 -22.64 32.86
CA SER A 7 -77.89 -24.05 32.62
C SER A 7 -76.39 -24.22 32.48
N SER A 8 -75.78 -24.57 33.60
CA SER A 8 -74.43 -25.08 33.72
C SER A 8 -74.31 -26.39 32.95
N VAL A 9 -73.52 -26.41 31.86
CA VAL A 9 -72.89 -27.64 31.39
C VAL A 9 -71.42 -27.56 31.76
N ILE A 10 -71.14 -28.00 32.98
CA ILE A 10 -69.79 -28.38 33.40
C ILE A 10 -69.44 -29.63 32.57
N VAL A 11 -68.85 -29.43 31.40
CA VAL A 11 -68.08 -30.52 30.78
C VAL A 11 -66.81 -30.63 31.59
N SER A 12 -66.79 -31.62 32.49
CA SER A 12 -65.58 -32.04 33.18
C SER A 12 -64.49 -32.30 32.13
N ARG A 13 -63.52 -31.39 32.02
CA ARG A 13 -62.22 -31.72 31.44
C ARG A 13 -61.59 -32.73 32.41
N LYS A 14 -61.86 -34.02 32.19
CA LYS A 14 -61.04 -35.09 32.75
C LYS A 14 -59.60 -34.70 32.46
N ARG A 15 -58.82 -34.39 33.50
CA ARG A 15 -57.36 -34.40 33.39
C ARG A 15 -57.01 -35.79 32.87
N PRO A 16 -56.34 -35.93 31.71
CA PRO A 16 -55.81 -37.22 31.32
C PRO A 16 -54.89 -37.66 32.45
N SER A 17 -55.10 -38.87 32.94
CA SER A 17 -54.31 -39.50 33.97
C SER A 17 -52.82 -39.38 33.62
N GLU A 18 -52.05 -38.62 34.41
CA GLU A 18 -50.59 -38.50 34.27
C GLU A 18 -49.90 -39.87 34.19
N GLY A 19 -50.49 -40.91 34.78
CA GLY A 19 -49.98 -42.29 34.77
C GLY A 19 -50.07 -43.05 33.43
N ASN A 20 -51.00 -42.73 32.53
CA ASN A 20 -51.07 -43.38 31.20
C ASN A 20 -50.21 -42.65 30.17
N TYR A 21 -50.17 -41.31 30.23
CA TYR A 21 -49.35 -40.51 29.33
C TYR A 21 -47.87 -40.90 29.41
N GLN A 22 -47.34 -41.12 30.63
CA GLN A 22 -45.94 -41.49 30.79
C GLN A 22 -45.61 -42.87 30.20
N LYS A 23 -46.51 -43.85 30.38
CA LYS A 23 -46.34 -45.19 29.81
C LYS A 23 -46.46 -45.21 28.28
N GLU A 24 -47.43 -44.46 27.73
CA GLU A 24 -47.61 -44.31 26.29
C GLU A 24 -46.45 -43.54 25.65
N LYS A 25 -45.92 -42.52 26.34
CA LYS A 25 -44.71 -41.79 25.93
C LYS A 25 -43.51 -42.73 25.85
N ASP A 26 -43.27 -43.55 26.88
CA ASP A 26 -42.14 -44.47 26.91
C ASP A 26 -42.25 -45.56 25.84
N LEU A 27 -43.46 -46.01 25.52
CA LEU A 27 -43.72 -46.91 24.40
C LEU A 27 -43.46 -46.24 23.05
N CYS A 28 -43.90 -44.99 22.88
CA CYS A 28 -43.71 -44.23 21.65
C CYS A 28 -42.23 -43.98 21.37
N ILE A 29 -41.43 -43.65 22.40
CA ILE A 29 -39.97 -43.51 22.30
C ILE A 29 -39.32 -44.84 21.88
N LYS A 30 -39.73 -45.96 22.48
CA LYS A 30 -39.20 -47.29 22.10
C LYS A 30 -39.51 -47.67 20.66
N TYR A 31 -40.69 -47.31 20.13
CA TYR A 31 -41.02 -47.55 18.73
C TYR A 31 -40.25 -46.61 17.81
N PHE A 32 -40.10 -45.35 18.20
CA PHE A 32 -39.31 -44.36 17.46
C PHE A 32 -37.86 -44.81 17.30
N ASP A 33 -37.23 -45.35 18.35
CA ASP A 33 -35.85 -45.86 18.32
C ASP A 33 -35.67 -47.11 17.42
N GLN A 34 -36.75 -47.82 17.09
CA GLN A 34 -36.72 -49.01 16.22
C GLN A 34 -36.94 -48.68 14.73
N TRP A 35 -37.33 -47.44 14.42
CA TRP A 35 -37.59 -47.00 13.05
C TRP A 35 -36.32 -46.63 12.29
N SER A 36 -36.40 -46.61 10.95
CA SER A 36 -35.31 -46.13 10.12
C SER A 36 -35.15 -44.61 10.24
N GLU A 37 -33.97 -44.07 9.94
CA GLU A 37 -33.73 -42.61 9.97
C GLU A 37 -34.73 -41.83 9.11
N SER A 38 -35.14 -42.38 7.96
CA SER A 38 -36.15 -41.78 7.06
C SER A 38 -37.52 -41.68 7.74
N ASP A 39 -37.96 -42.76 8.38
CA ASP A 39 -39.27 -42.83 9.02
C ASP A 39 -39.33 -41.94 10.28
N GLN A 40 -38.21 -41.84 11.00
CA GLN A 40 -38.06 -40.93 12.14
C GLN A 40 -38.22 -39.46 11.72
N VAL A 41 -37.59 -39.07 10.60
CA VAL A 41 -37.68 -37.70 10.08
C VAL A 41 -39.11 -37.39 9.61
N GLU A 42 -39.74 -38.27 8.83
CA GLU A 42 -41.10 -38.08 8.35
C GLU A 42 -42.11 -37.97 9.51
N PHE A 43 -41.94 -38.79 10.55
CA PHE A 43 -42.77 -38.71 11.76
C PHE A 43 -42.59 -37.38 12.50
N VAL A 44 -41.35 -36.91 12.67
CA VAL A 44 -41.06 -35.62 13.33
C VAL A 44 -41.60 -34.46 12.50
N GLU A 45 -41.48 -34.48 11.18
CA GLU A 45 -42.07 -33.46 10.29
C GLU A 45 -43.60 -33.40 10.44
N HIS A 46 -44.26 -34.56 10.43
CA HIS A 46 -45.70 -34.63 10.61
C HIS A 46 -46.13 -34.16 12.00
N LEU A 47 -45.35 -34.48 13.04
CA LEU A 47 -45.58 -34.04 14.41
C LEU A 47 -45.45 -32.51 14.53
N ILE A 48 -44.39 -31.92 13.96
CA ILE A 48 -44.17 -30.47 13.96
C ILE A 48 -45.27 -29.74 13.19
N SER A 49 -45.76 -30.29 12.06
CA SER A 49 -46.82 -29.67 11.25
C SER A 49 -48.17 -29.55 11.97
N ARG A 50 -48.42 -30.41 12.96
CA ARG A 50 -49.69 -30.45 13.72
C ARG A 50 -49.63 -29.69 15.05
N MET A 51 -48.47 -29.17 15.43
CA MET A 51 -48.27 -28.45 16.68
C MET A 51 -48.76 -27.01 16.62
N CYS A 52 -49.18 -26.49 17.79
CA CYS A 52 -49.57 -25.09 17.92
C CYS A 52 -48.36 -24.19 18.21
N HIS A 53 -48.54 -22.88 18.03
CA HIS A 53 -47.48 -21.88 18.19
C HIS A 53 -46.81 -21.90 19.58
N TYR A 54 -47.53 -22.28 20.64
CA TYR A 54 -47.00 -22.46 21.99
C TYR A 54 -46.06 -23.67 22.12
N GLN A 55 -46.40 -24.80 21.48
CA GLN A 55 -45.58 -26.01 21.46
C GLN A 55 -44.31 -25.80 20.63
N HIS A 56 -44.41 -25.10 19.48
CA HIS A 56 -43.23 -24.66 18.72
C HIS A 56 -42.33 -23.74 19.54
N GLY A 57 -42.89 -22.84 20.35
CA GLY A 57 -42.11 -21.99 21.26
C GLY A 57 -41.33 -22.80 22.30
N HIS A 58 -41.93 -23.86 22.85
CA HIS A 58 -41.27 -24.77 23.81
C HIS A 58 -40.15 -25.59 23.15
N ILE A 59 -40.42 -26.17 21.97
CA ILE A 59 -39.41 -26.93 21.22
C ILE A 59 -38.26 -26.02 20.82
N ASN A 60 -38.55 -24.82 20.32
CA ASN A 60 -37.51 -23.86 19.96
C ASN A 60 -36.70 -23.45 21.18
N SER A 61 -37.33 -23.26 22.35
CA SER A 61 -36.61 -22.96 23.60
C SER A 61 -35.73 -24.12 24.08
N TYR A 62 -36.13 -25.37 23.80
CA TYR A 62 -35.36 -26.57 24.12
C TYR A 62 -34.20 -26.81 23.14
N LEU A 63 -34.44 -26.60 21.84
CA LEU A 63 -33.45 -26.82 20.78
C LEU A 63 -32.45 -25.67 20.63
N LYS A 64 -32.86 -24.42 20.89
CA LYS A 64 -32.01 -23.23 20.69
C LYS A 64 -30.67 -23.30 21.44
N PRO A 65 -30.58 -23.76 22.70
CA PRO A 65 -29.31 -24.00 23.38
C PRO A 65 -28.47 -25.15 22.79
N MET A 66 -29.11 -26.16 22.20
CA MET A 66 -28.41 -27.29 21.55
C MET A 66 -27.85 -26.90 20.17
N LEU A 67 -28.50 -25.94 19.50
CA LEU A 67 -28.12 -25.39 18.20
C LEU A 67 -27.09 -24.26 18.32
N GLN A 68 -27.11 -23.49 19.41
CA GLN A 68 -26.19 -22.39 19.69
C GLN A 68 -25.11 -22.84 20.66
N ARG A 69 -23.97 -23.29 20.13
CA ARG A 69 -22.79 -23.58 20.93
C ARG A 69 -21.91 -22.34 21.01
N ASP A 70 -21.57 -21.94 22.24
CA ASP A 70 -20.53 -20.95 22.47
C ASP A 70 -19.17 -21.62 22.33
N PHE A 71 -18.61 -21.59 21.13
CA PHE A 71 -17.31 -22.19 20.84
C PHE A 71 -16.18 -21.56 21.66
N ILE A 72 -16.25 -20.26 21.94
CA ILE A 72 -15.16 -19.55 22.63
C ILE A 72 -15.13 -19.87 24.13
N THR A 73 -16.27 -20.25 24.71
CA THR A 73 -16.34 -20.79 26.08
C THR A 73 -16.10 -22.30 26.12
N ALA A 74 -16.68 -23.06 25.17
CA ALA A 74 -16.62 -24.52 25.18
C ALA A 74 -15.22 -25.08 24.82
N LEU A 75 -14.44 -24.38 23.98
CA LEU A 75 -13.10 -24.84 23.60
C LEU A 75 -12.10 -24.76 24.76
N PRO A 76 -11.99 -23.64 25.51
CA PRO A 76 -11.20 -23.58 26.75
C PRO A 76 -11.60 -24.61 27.80
N GLU A 77 -12.90 -24.89 27.97
CA GLU A 77 -13.38 -25.94 28.89
C GLU A 77 -12.83 -27.33 28.55
N GLN A 78 -12.50 -27.56 27.27
CA GLN A 78 -11.88 -28.80 26.77
C GLN A 78 -10.34 -28.74 26.74
N GLY A 79 -9.73 -27.65 27.23
CA GLY A 79 -8.28 -27.42 27.15
C GLY A 79 -7.78 -27.07 25.74
N LEU A 80 -8.67 -26.62 24.86
CA LEU A 80 -8.39 -26.25 23.47
C LEU A 80 -8.36 -24.72 23.27
N ASP A 81 -7.77 -23.99 24.22
CA ASP A 81 -7.68 -22.52 24.20
C ASP A 81 -7.09 -21.98 22.90
N HIS A 82 -6.03 -22.63 22.38
CA HIS A 82 -5.38 -22.26 21.13
C HIS A 82 -6.33 -22.24 19.91
N ILE A 83 -7.38 -23.08 19.89
CA ILE A 83 -8.37 -23.08 18.81
C ILE A 83 -9.28 -21.86 18.92
N ALA A 84 -9.73 -21.53 20.14
CA ALA A 84 -10.53 -20.34 20.40
C ALA A 84 -9.74 -19.06 20.03
N GLU A 85 -8.46 -19.01 20.38
CA GLU A 85 -7.56 -17.93 19.99
C GLU A 85 -7.43 -17.81 18.46
N ASN A 86 -7.27 -18.92 17.75
CA ASN A 86 -7.16 -18.93 16.30
C ASN A 86 -8.44 -18.39 15.64
N ILE A 87 -9.62 -18.77 16.13
CA ILE A 87 -10.90 -18.24 15.63
C ILE A 87 -10.95 -16.71 15.80
N LEU A 88 -10.62 -16.22 17.00
CA LEU A 88 -10.65 -14.78 17.30
C LEU A 88 -9.55 -14.00 16.57
N SER A 89 -8.45 -14.64 16.20
CA SER A 89 -7.34 -14.00 15.47
C SER A 89 -7.74 -13.49 14.08
N TYR A 90 -8.83 -14.02 13.50
CA TYR A 90 -9.34 -13.58 12.21
C TYR A 90 -10.12 -12.26 12.28
N LEU A 91 -10.62 -11.87 13.45
CA LEU A 91 -11.44 -10.67 13.61
C LEU A 91 -10.67 -9.38 13.26
N ASP A 92 -11.38 -8.37 12.79
CA ASP A 92 -10.88 -7.01 12.69
C ASP A 92 -10.95 -6.33 14.07
N ALA A 93 -10.36 -5.13 14.19
CA ALA A 93 -10.33 -4.44 15.48
C ALA A 93 -11.72 -4.13 16.04
N ARG A 94 -12.68 -3.79 15.16
CA ARG A 94 -14.05 -3.46 15.57
C ARG A 94 -14.78 -4.69 16.10
N SER A 95 -14.70 -5.82 15.39
CA SER A 95 -15.29 -7.08 15.85
C SER A 95 -14.56 -7.64 17.06
N LEU A 96 -13.25 -7.43 17.20
CA LEU A 96 -12.51 -7.82 18.39
C LEU A 96 -12.96 -7.03 19.63
N CYS A 97 -13.17 -5.72 19.51
CA CYS A 97 -13.80 -4.92 20.56
C CYS A 97 -15.21 -5.40 20.92
N ALA A 98 -16.01 -5.80 19.93
CA ALA A 98 -17.33 -6.36 20.17
C ALA A 98 -17.25 -7.72 20.89
N ALA A 99 -16.29 -8.56 20.51
CA ALA A 99 -16.03 -9.86 21.11
C ALA A 99 -15.63 -9.74 22.60
N GLU A 100 -14.85 -8.72 22.98
CA GLU A 100 -14.53 -8.43 24.39
C GLU A 100 -15.77 -8.13 25.25
N LEU A 101 -16.85 -7.63 24.64
CA LEU A 101 -18.08 -7.25 25.34
C LEU A 101 -19.12 -8.36 25.42
N VAL A 102 -18.87 -9.54 24.84
CA VAL A 102 -19.83 -10.66 24.82
C VAL A 102 -20.01 -11.24 26.22
N CYS A 103 -18.93 -11.67 26.87
CA CYS A 103 -18.94 -12.16 28.25
C CYS A 103 -17.52 -12.14 28.85
N LYS A 104 -17.42 -12.42 30.17
CA LYS A 104 -16.14 -12.45 30.88
C LYS A 104 -15.17 -13.50 30.33
N GLU A 105 -15.68 -14.64 29.86
CA GLU A 105 -14.85 -15.71 29.33
C GLU A 105 -14.24 -15.32 27.98
N TRP A 106 -15.02 -14.72 27.08
CA TRP A 106 -14.50 -14.16 25.82
C TRP A 106 -13.43 -13.11 26.08
N GLN A 107 -13.66 -12.21 27.05
CA GLN A 107 -12.66 -11.23 27.47
C GLN A 107 -11.39 -11.90 28.01
N ARG A 108 -11.53 -12.98 28.80
CA ARG A 108 -10.41 -13.76 29.34
C ARG A 108 -9.58 -14.37 28.20
N VAL A 109 -10.21 -15.07 27.27
CA VAL A 109 -9.56 -15.69 26.09
C VAL A 109 -8.83 -14.65 25.24
N ILE A 110 -9.44 -13.48 24.99
CA ILE A 110 -8.81 -12.38 24.24
C ILE A 110 -7.58 -11.84 25.00
N SER A 111 -7.68 -11.73 26.33
CA SER A 111 -6.61 -11.17 27.16
C SER A 111 -5.41 -12.10 27.33
N GLU A 112 -5.65 -13.38 27.62
CA GLU A 112 -4.61 -14.39 27.83
C GLU A 112 -3.97 -14.81 26.51
N GLY A 113 -4.77 -14.91 25.43
CA GLY A 113 -4.28 -15.23 24.09
C GLY A 113 -3.51 -14.09 23.40
N MET A 114 -3.35 -12.94 24.07
CA MET A 114 -2.64 -11.74 23.56
C MET A 114 -3.16 -11.29 22.17
N LEU A 115 -4.48 -11.30 21.98
CA LEU A 115 -5.10 -11.09 20.66
C LEU A 115 -4.81 -9.69 20.08
N TRP A 116 -4.71 -8.66 20.91
CA TRP A 116 -4.35 -7.31 20.44
C TRP A 116 -2.90 -7.24 19.95
N LYS A 117 -1.97 -7.93 20.61
CA LYS A 117 -0.59 -8.06 20.13
C LYS A 117 -0.55 -8.80 18.80
N LYS A 118 -1.23 -9.94 18.68
CA LYS A 118 -1.33 -10.73 17.43
C LYS A 118 -1.96 -9.91 16.30
N LEU A 119 -2.97 -9.10 16.59
CA LEU A 119 -3.59 -8.21 15.62
C LEU A 119 -2.59 -7.17 15.11
N ILE A 120 -1.86 -6.48 16.00
CA ILE A 120 -0.84 -5.49 15.60
C ILE A 120 0.28 -6.17 14.80
N GLU A 121 0.76 -7.33 15.25
CA GLU A 121 1.78 -8.11 14.53
C GLU A 121 1.32 -8.53 13.14
N ARG A 122 0.04 -8.92 12.99
CA ARG A 122 -0.56 -9.21 11.69
C ARG A 122 -0.56 -7.98 10.80
N MET A 123 -0.99 -6.82 11.32
CA MET A 123 -0.98 -5.56 10.57
C MET A 123 0.43 -5.15 10.13
N VAL A 124 1.43 -5.26 11.02
CA VAL A 124 2.84 -4.97 10.71
C VAL A 124 3.42 -5.89 9.64
N ARG A 125 3.01 -7.17 9.59
CA ARG A 125 3.45 -8.10 8.54
C ARG A 125 2.83 -7.79 7.17
N THR A 126 1.60 -7.28 7.14
CA THR A 126 0.84 -7.10 5.90
C THR A 126 0.91 -5.68 5.33
N ASP A 127 0.99 -4.67 6.19
CA ASP A 127 0.89 -3.26 5.80
C ASP A 127 2.23 -2.53 6.05
N PRO A 128 2.89 -2.03 4.99
CA PRO A 128 4.16 -1.33 5.12
C PRO A 128 4.04 -0.03 5.93
N LEU A 129 2.86 0.61 5.98
CA LEU A 129 2.63 1.78 6.82
C LEU A 129 2.75 1.40 8.31
N TRP A 130 2.16 0.27 8.71
CA TRP A 130 2.25 -0.22 10.08
C TRP A 130 3.68 -0.61 10.44
N LYS A 131 4.38 -1.27 9.52
CA LYS A 131 5.80 -1.60 9.70
C LYS A 131 6.65 -0.35 9.91
N GLY A 132 6.56 0.62 9.01
CA GLY A 132 7.35 1.85 9.12
C GLY A 132 6.98 2.70 10.33
N LEU A 133 5.71 2.72 10.76
CA LEU A 133 5.31 3.36 12.01
C LEU A 133 5.89 2.65 13.24
N SER A 134 5.96 1.32 13.21
CA SER A 134 6.49 0.52 14.31
C SER A 134 7.95 0.85 14.59
N GLU A 135 8.75 0.98 13.54
CA GLU A 135 10.18 1.30 13.58
C GLU A 135 10.38 2.77 13.98
N ARG A 136 9.67 3.72 13.35
CA ARG A 136 9.85 5.17 13.60
C ARG A 136 9.35 5.64 14.96
N ARG A 137 8.32 4.99 15.52
CA ARG A 137 7.81 5.27 16.87
C ARG A 137 8.40 4.34 17.93
N GLY A 138 9.17 3.33 17.53
CA GLY A 138 9.89 2.42 18.44
C GLY A 138 9.00 1.51 19.29
N TRP A 139 7.83 1.11 18.79
CA TRP A 139 6.99 0.11 19.48
C TRP A 139 7.12 -1.29 18.90
N ASP A 140 7.84 -1.44 17.79
CA ASP A 140 8.31 -2.72 17.23
C ASP A 140 9.15 -3.53 18.23
N GLN A 141 9.90 -2.87 19.11
CA GLN A 141 10.68 -3.48 20.18
C GLN A 141 9.83 -4.33 21.14
N TYR A 142 8.50 -4.16 21.16
CA TYR A 142 7.58 -4.96 21.97
C TYR A 142 6.90 -6.09 21.17
N LEU A 143 7.17 -6.22 19.87
CA LEU A 143 6.55 -7.20 18.98
C LEU A 143 7.51 -8.37 18.71
N PHE A 144 6.97 -9.51 18.30
CA PHE A 144 7.71 -10.72 17.88
C PHE A 144 8.66 -11.35 18.91
N LYS A 145 8.64 -10.86 20.16
CA LYS A 145 9.33 -11.50 21.29
C LYS A 145 8.50 -12.67 21.82
N ASN A 146 9.12 -13.86 21.84
CA ASN A 146 8.46 -15.13 22.22
C ASN A 146 8.33 -15.34 23.74
N ARG A 147 9.09 -14.61 24.55
CA ARG A 147 9.08 -14.75 26.02
C ARG A 147 8.25 -13.64 26.67
N PRO A 148 7.22 -13.98 27.47
CA PRO A 148 6.39 -12.99 28.14
C PRO A 148 7.10 -12.25 29.29
N THR A 149 8.23 -12.77 29.78
CA THR A 149 8.97 -12.20 30.94
C THR A 149 9.48 -10.77 30.72
N ASP A 150 9.60 -10.30 29.48
CA ASP A 150 10.04 -8.93 29.13
C ASP A 150 8.97 -8.14 28.34
N GLY A 151 7.76 -8.69 28.18
CA GLY A 151 6.72 -8.14 27.33
C GLY A 151 5.67 -7.33 28.10
N PRO A 152 5.18 -6.20 27.57
CA PRO A 152 4.08 -5.48 28.20
C PRO A 152 2.76 -6.29 28.18
N PRO A 153 1.83 -6.04 29.10
CA PRO A 153 0.57 -6.80 29.21
C PRO A 153 -0.36 -6.55 28.01
N ASN A 154 -1.37 -7.42 27.79
CA ASN A 154 -2.36 -7.24 26.71
C ASN A 154 -3.06 -5.86 26.73
N SER A 155 -3.28 -5.30 27.92
CA SER A 155 -3.87 -3.97 28.11
C SER A 155 -3.04 -2.84 27.47
N PHE A 156 -1.72 -2.99 27.40
CA PHE A 156 -0.85 -2.05 26.69
C PHE A 156 -1.15 -2.05 25.19
N TYR A 157 -1.18 -3.22 24.55
CA TYR A 157 -1.46 -3.33 23.11
C TYR A 157 -2.88 -2.88 22.76
N ARG A 158 -3.86 -3.20 23.61
CA ARG A 158 -5.23 -2.71 23.49
C ARG A 158 -5.30 -1.18 23.53
N SER A 159 -4.49 -0.54 24.36
CA SER A 159 -4.42 0.92 24.48
C SER A 159 -3.55 1.57 23.39
N LEU A 160 -2.59 0.82 22.83
CA LEU A 160 -1.71 1.25 21.76
C LEU A 160 -2.44 1.29 20.41
N TYR A 161 -3.29 0.30 20.12
CA TYR A 161 -4.03 0.22 18.86
C TYR A 161 -4.74 1.53 18.47
N PRO A 162 -5.60 2.15 19.31
CA PRO A 162 -6.25 3.41 18.95
C PRO A 162 -5.26 4.57 18.77
N LYS A 163 -4.11 4.57 19.47
CA LYS A 163 -3.07 5.58 19.26
C LYS A 163 -2.40 5.43 17.89
N ILE A 164 -2.17 4.19 17.43
CA ILE A 164 -1.63 3.92 16.09
C ILE A 164 -2.63 4.39 15.03
N ILE A 165 -3.92 4.07 15.18
CA ILE A 165 -4.97 4.55 14.26
C ILE A 165 -5.00 6.09 14.21
N GLN A 166 -4.94 6.74 15.38
CA GLN A 166 -4.89 8.19 15.44
C GLN A 166 -3.66 8.77 14.72
N ASP A 167 -2.50 8.13 14.82
CA ASP A 167 -1.26 8.54 14.15
C ASP A 167 -1.37 8.35 12.62
N ILE A 168 -2.00 7.27 12.16
CA ILE A 168 -2.28 7.05 10.73
C ILE A 168 -3.22 8.15 10.19
N GLU A 169 -4.27 8.47 10.93
CA GLU A 169 -5.22 9.52 10.54
C GLU A 169 -4.58 10.91 10.51
N THR A 170 -3.68 11.22 11.46
CA THR A 170 -2.95 12.50 11.46
C THR A 170 -1.99 12.58 10.28
N ILE A 171 -1.28 11.50 9.93
CA ILE A 171 -0.41 11.44 8.75
C ILE A 171 -1.21 11.66 7.47
N GLU A 172 -2.31 10.93 7.27
CA GLU A 172 -3.19 11.13 6.10
C GLU A 172 -3.72 12.57 6.03
N SER A 173 -4.09 13.14 7.17
CA SER A 173 -4.50 14.55 7.26
C SER A 173 -3.35 15.50 6.90
N ASN A 174 -2.12 15.23 7.35
CA ASN A 174 -0.94 16.02 7.04
C ASN A 174 -0.64 16.02 5.55
N TRP A 175 -0.72 14.86 4.89
CA TRP A 175 -0.59 14.74 3.44
C TRP A 175 -1.66 15.52 2.68
N ARG A 176 -2.92 15.43 3.08
CA ARG A 176 -4.03 16.15 2.45
C ARG A 176 -3.93 17.67 2.64
N CYS A 177 -3.54 18.11 3.82
CA CYS A 177 -3.40 19.53 4.14
C CYS A 177 -2.05 20.12 3.72
N GLY A 178 -1.07 19.29 3.34
CA GLY A 178 0.29 19.72 3.04
C GLY A 178 1.08 20.17 4.27
N ARG A 179 0.73 19.69 5.48
CA ARG A 179 1.52 19.98 6.69
C ARG A 179 2.74 19.08 6.73
N HIS A 180 3.93 19.67 6.76
CA HIS A 180 5.18 18.93 6.72
C HIS A 180 6.28 19.66 7.49
N ASN A 181 7.28 18.91 7.94
CA ASN A 181 8.57 19.46 8.34
C ASN A 181 9.49 19.43 7.12
N LEU A 182 10.22 20.51 6.88
CA LEU A 182 11.10 20.64 5.72
C LEU A 182 12.56 20.68 6.17
N GLN A 183 13.35 19.74 5.67
CA GLN A 183 14.81 19.77 5.82
C GLN A 183 15.44 19.99 4.44
N ARG A 184 16.52 20.80 4.39
CA ARG A 184 17.19 21.19 3.15
C ARG A 184 18.66 20.84 3.20
N ILE A 185 19.09 20.01 2.25
CA ILE A 185 20.50 19.73 2.00
C ILE A 185 20.97 20.60 0.83
N GLN A 186 22.00 21.40 1.06
CA GLN A 186 22.70 22.13 0.01
C GLN A 186 23.84 21.26 -0.50
N CYS A 187 23.78 20.83 -1.76
CA CYS A 187 24.77 19.90 -2.31
C CYS A 187 26.14 20.55 -2.52
N ARG A 188 26.20 21.89 -2.57
CA ARG A 188 27.41 22.70 -2.74
C ARG A 188 28.24 22.19 -3.94
N SER A 189 27.61 22.10 -5.10
CA SER A 189 28.30 21.75 -6.34
C SER A 189 29.26 22.87 -6.73
N GLU A 190 30.53 22.52 -6.99
CA GLU A 190 31.61 23.49 -7.23
C GLU A 190 31.37 24.36 -8.47
N ASN A 191 31.02 23.73 -9.61
CA ASN A 191 30.88 24.41 -10.90
C ASN A 191 29.47 24.29 -11.50
N SER A 192 29.01 23.06 -11.73
CA SER A 192 27.71 22.81 -12.35
C SER A 192 26.69 22.38 -11.31
N LYS A 193 25.71 23.25 -11.06
CA LYS A 193 24.64 23.02 -10.08
C LYS A 193 23.57 22.09 -10.60
N GLY A 194 23.03 21.26 -9.69
CA GLY A 194 21.85 20.45 -9.93
C GLY A 194 22.06 18.98 -9.62
N VAL A 195 21.00 18.36 -9.09
CA VAL A 195 20.98 16.95 -8.69
C VAL A 195 19.97 16.23 -9.56
N TYR A 196 20.44 15.43 -10.53
CA TYR A 196 19.59 14.81 -11.55
C TYR A 196 18.81 13.59 -11.06
N CYS A 197 19.43 12.80 -10.17
CA CYS A 197 18.84 11.58 -9.66
C CYS A 197 19.16 11.41 -8.18
N LEU A 198 18.25 10.73 -7.49
CA LEU A 198 18.38 10.38 -6.08
C LEU A 198 17.70 9.04 -5.83
N GLN A 199 18.19 8.31 -4.84
CA GLN A 199 17.49 7.21 -4.19
C GLN A 199 17.82 7.24 -2.69
N TYR A 200 16.89 6.84 -1.83
CA TYR A 200 17.11 6.79 -0.38
C TYR A 200 16.57 5.52 0.27
N ASP A 201 17.10 5.25 1.45
CA ASP A 201 16.60 4.33 2.47
C ASP A 201 16.61 5.04 3.84
N ASP A 202 16.36 4.29 4.92
CA ASP A 202 16.29 4.87 6.27
C ASP A 202 17.66 5.36 6.79
N GLU A 203 18.78 4.92 6.22
CA GLU A 203 20.13 5.28 6.64
C GLU A 203 20.76 6.39 5.79
N LYS A 204 20.57 6.33 4.46
CA LYS A 204 21.34 7.14 3.51
C LYS A 204 20.52 7.62 2.32
N ILE A 205 20.99 8.72 1.75
CA ILE A 205 20.51 9.28 0.48
C ILE A 205 21.69 9.28 -0.50
N ILE A 206 21.53 8.61 -1.64
CA ILE A 206 22.53 8.60 -2.72
C ILE A 206 22.02 9.51 -3.84
N SER A 207 22.87 10.44 -4.28
CA SER A 207 22.51 11.48 -5.24
C SER A 207 23.53 11.57 -6.37
N GLY A 208 23.04 11.71 -7.60
CA GLY A 208 23.86 11.91 -8.81
C GLY A 208 23.81 13.36 -9.26
N LEU A 209 24.97 14.00 -9.29
CA LEU A 209 25.10 15.44 -9.49
C LEU A 209 25.54 15.79 -10.91
N ARG A 210 25.31 17.05 -11.26
CA ARG A 210 25.73 17.62 -12.54
C ARG A 210 27.24 17.85 -12.64
N ASP A 211 27.95 17.92 -11.52
CA ASP A 211 29.41 18.03 -11.41
C ASP A 211 30.17 16.71 -11.65
N ASN A 212 29.48 15.68 -12.14
CA ASN A 212 29.98 14.34 -12.43
C ASN A 212 30.22 13.47 -11.19
N SER A 213 29.95 13.97 -9.99
CA SER A 213 30.10 13.22 -8.74
C SER A 213 28.81 12.51 -8.32
N ILE A 214 28.98 11.49 -7.48
CA ILE A 214 27.90 10.87 -6.72
C ILE A 214 28.15 11.21 -5.26
N LYS A 215 27.19 11.84 -4.59
CA LYS A 215 27.29 12.15 -3.15
C LYS A 215 26.36 11.26 -2.34
N ILE A 216 26.91 10.67 -1.28
CA ILE A 216 26.18 9.86 -0.30
C ILE A 216 26.02 10.70 0.97
N TRP A 217 24.79 10.86 1.42
CA TRP A 217 24.42 11.66 2.59
C TRP A 217 23.86 10.75 3.67
N ASP A 218 24.17 11.05 4.92
CA ASP A 218 23.52 10.43 6.07
C ASP A 218 22.08 10.98 6.22
N LYS A 219 21.10 10.10 6.37
CA LYS A 219 19.68 10.51 6.39
C LYS A 219 19.27 11.26 7.65
N THR A 220 20.01 11.08 8.76
CA THR A 220 19.66 11.67 10.07
C THR A 220 20.37 12.99 10.29
N SER A 221 21.70 13.01 10.11
CA SER A 221 22.55 14.19 10.28
C SER A 221 22.58 15.10 9.06
N LEU A 222 22.22 14.59 7.88
CA LEU A 222 22.25 15.31 6.59
C LEU A 222 23.65 15.72 6.12
N GLU A 223 24.69 15.14 6.74
CA GLU A 223 26.09 15.36 6.38
C GLU A 223 26.51 14.49 5.19
N CYS A 224 27.47 14.99 4.42
CA CYS A 224 28.03 14.23 3.29
C CYS A 224 29.02 13.19 3.80
N LEU A 225 28.70 11.91 3.62
CA LEU A 225 29.54 10.78 4.04
C LEU A 225 30.64 10.49 3.02
N LYS A 226 30.29 10.45 1.73
CA LYS A 226 31.19 10.07 0.64
C LYS A 226 30.91 10.85 -0.63
N VAL A 227 31.98 11.10 -1.39
CA VAL A 227 31.93 11.66 -2.74
C VAL A 227 32.64 10.69 -3.68
N LEU A 228 31.86 10.00 -4.52
CA LEU A 228 32.41 9.09 -5.53
C LEU A 228 32.66 9.88 -6.81
N THR A 229 33.88 9.74 -7.34
CA THR A 229 34.31 10.40 -8.56
C THR A 229 34.82 9.38 -9.55
N GLY A 230 34.68 9.70 -10.84
CA GLY A 230 35.21 8.87 -11.91
C GLY A 230 34.48 9.07 -13.23
N HIS A 231 33.17 9.34 -13.20
CA HIS A 231 32.44 9.75 -14.40
C HIS A 231 33.03 11.02 -15.00
N THR A 232 33.04 11.10 -16.33
CA THR A 232 33.56 12.26 -17.07
C THR A 232 32.45 13.21 -17.54
N GLY A 233 31.20 12.86 -17.25
CA GLY A 233 30.02 13.68 -17.50
C GLY A 233 29.01 13.58 -16.35
N SER A 234 27.94 14.38 -16.43
CA SER A 234 26.93 14.47 -15.37
C SER A 234 26.25 13.12 -15.15
N VAL A 235 26.04 12.74 -13.89
CA VAL A 235 25.36 11.50 -13.51
C VAL A 235 23.85 11.72 -13.65
N LEU A 236 23.23 11.08 -14.64
CA LEU A 236 21.84 11.35 -15.03
C LEU A 236 20.84 10.42 -14.34
N CYS A 237 21.24 9.17 -14.10
CA CYS A 237 20.43 8.18 -13.41
C CYS A 237 21.29 7.31 -12.50
N LEU A 238 20.70 6.86 -11.41
CA LEU A 238 21.27 5.88 -10.52
C LEU A 238 20.19 4.96 -9.96
N GLN A 239 20.58 3.74 -9.63
CA GLN A 239 19.84 2.87 -8.74
C GLN A 239 20.87 2.13 -7.87
N TYR A 240 20.51 1.82 -6.63
CA TYR A 240 21.33 0.98 -5.76
C TYR A 240 20.51 -0.12 -5.09
N ASP A 241 21.20 -1.18 -4.70
CA ASP A 241 20.74 -2.23 -3.81
C ASP A 241 21.72 -2.39 -2.62
N GLU A 242 21.56 -3.45 -1.83
CA GLU A 242 22.42 -3.73 -0.67
C GLU A 242 23.90 -3.98 -1.03
N ARG A 243 24.24 -4.18 -2.31
CA ARG A 243 25.59 -4.58 -2.76
C ARG A 243 26.23 -3.51 -3.63
N VAL A 244 25.49 -2.95 -4.57
CA VAL A 244 26.05 -2.11 -5.63
C VAL A 244 25.24 -0.84 -5.88
N ILE A 245 25.94 0.18 -6.33
CA ILE A 245 25.36 1.37 -6.95
C ILE A 245 25.61 1.26 -8.46
N VAL A 246 24.58 1.41 -9.28
CA VAL A 246 24.70 1.43 -10.73
C VAL A 246 24.31 2.81 -11.24
N THR A 247 25.19 3.44 -12.02
CA THR A 247 25.01 4.82 -12.50
C THR A 247 25.15 4.94 -14.00
N GLY A 248 24.31 5.77 -14.61
CA GLY A 248 24.38 6.14 -16.02
C GLY A 248 24.69 7.63 -16.16
N SER A 249 25.58 7.96 -17.09
CA SER A 249 26.15 9.30 -17.22
C SER A 249 26.01 9.87 -18.63
N SER A 250 26.18 11.19 -18.71
CA SER A 250 26.31 11.93 -19.96
C SER A 250 27.55 11.53 -20.77
N ASP A 251 28.52 10.86 -20.14
CA ASP A 251 29.70 10.28 -20.80
C ASP A 251 29.42 8.99 -21.59
N SER A 252 28.15 8.56 -21.65
CA SER A 252 27.68 7.35 -22.36
C SER A 252 28.09 6.03 -21.71
N THR A 253 28.71 6.05 -20.52
CA THR A 253 29.06 4.85 -19.76
C THR A 253 28.04 4.53 -18.67
N VAL A 254 27.93 3.25 -18.36
CA VAL A 254 27.29 2.77 -17.12
C VAL A 254 28.39 2.25 -16.20
N ARG A 255 28.39 2.70 -14.94
CA ARG A 255 29.36 2.24 -13.94
C ARG A 255 28.67 1.50 -12.81
N VAL A 256 29.37 0.49 -12.31
CA VAL A 256 28.96 -0.28 -11.14
C VAL A 256 29.97 0.01 -10.05
N TRP A 257 29.47 0.42 -8.89
CA TRP A 257 30.25 0.78 -7.71
C TRP A 257 29.86 -0.13 -6.57
N ASP A 258 30.79 -0.44 -5.68
CA ASP A 258 30.46 -1.06 -4.40
C ASP A 258 29.75 -0.04 -3.50
N VAL A 259 28.61 -0.40 -2.92
CA VAL A 259 27.82 0.53 -2.09
C VAL A 259 28.52 0.90 -0.77
N ASN A 260 29.37 0.00 -0.25
CA ASN A 260 30.01 0.13 1.04
C ASN A 260 31.38 0.80 0.91
N THR A 261 32.24 0.34 0.00
CA THR A 261 33.59 0.88 -0.19
C THR A 261 33.55 2.14 -1.05
N GLY A 262 32.69 2.17 -2.07
CA GLY A 262 32.64 3.23 -3.09
C GLY A 262 33.59 3.02 -4.26
N GLU A 263 34.22 1.84 -4.36
CA GLU A 263 35.14 1.53 -5.46
C GLU A 263 34.39 1.19 -6.75
N VAL A 264 35.01 1.46 -7.91
CA VAL A 264 34.46 1.09 -9.22
C VAL A 264 34.72 -0.40 -9.46
N LEU A 265 33.64 -1.19 -9.52
CA LEU A 265 33.69 -2.63 -9.79
C LEU A 265 33.68 -2.92 -11.30
N ASN A 266 32.93 -2.15 -12.08
CA ASN A 266 32.79 -2.37 -13.51
C ASN A 266 32.45 -1.08 -14.28
N THR A 267 32.79 -1.04 -15.57
CA THR A 267 32.45 0.05 -16.49
C THR A 267 31.98 -0.54 -17.82
N LEU A 268 30.70 -0.34 -18.12
CA LEU A 268 30.07 -0.81 -19.36
C LEU A 268 30.14 0.28 -20.41
N ILE A 269 30.78 -0.06 -21.54
CA ILE A 269 30.92 0.81 -22.71
C ILE A 269 30.14 0.17 -23.84
N HIS A 270 29.00 0.77 -24.21
CA HIS A 270 28.14 0.27 -25.28
C HIS A 270 27.32 1.37 -25.94
N HIS A 271 26.64 2.19 -25.15
CA HIS A 271 25.85 3.31 -25.66
C HIS A 271 26.76 4.36 -26.32
N ASN A 272 26.28 4.94 -27.42
CA ASN A 272 27.04 5.94 -28.19
C ASN A 272 26.73 7.39 -27.77
N GLU A 273 25.67 7.58 -26.99
CA GLU A 273 25.32 8.86 -26.38
C GLU A 273 24.92 8.65 -24.90
N ALA A 274 24.71 9.77 -24.19
CA ALA A 274 24.31 9.84 -22.79
C ALA A 274 23.27 8.79 -22.37
N VAL A 275 23.56 8.06 -21.30
CA VAL A 275 22.64 7.10 -20.67
C VAL A 275 21.66 7.88 -19.80
N LEU A 276 20.37 7.86 -20.18
CA LEU A 276 19.35 8.73 -19.58
C LEU A 276 18.63 8.09 -18.41
N HIS A 277 18.45 6.76 -18.45
CA HIS A 277 17.82 6.00 -17.38
C HIS A 277 18.33 4.56 -17.37
N LEU A 278 18.28 3.95 -16.20
CA LEU A 278 18.53 2.53 -16.02
C LEU A 278 17.62 1.99 -14.91
N ARG A 279 17.38 0.69 -14.96
CA ARG A 279 16.80 -0.07 -13.86
C ARG A 279 17.46 -1.43 -13.81
N PHE A 280 17.66 -1.97 -12.61
CA PHE A 280 18.04 -3.36 -12.42
C PHE A 280 17.24 -4.01 -11.29
N SER A 281 17.02 -5.31 -11.43
CA SER A 281 16.30 -6.16 -10.48
C SER A 281 16.48 -7.63 -10.87
N ASN A 282 16.54 -8.54 -9.90
CA ASN A 282 16.54 -9.99 -10.12
C ASN A 282 17.61 -10.49 -11.13
N GLY A 283 18.79 -9.88 -11.15
CA GLY A 283 19.88 -10.24 -12.07
C GLY A 283 19.68 -9.79 -13.52
N LEU A 284 18.68 -8.94 -13.79
CA LEU A 284 18.48 -8.28 -15.08
C LEU A 284 18.68 -6.78 -14.92
N MET A 285 19.33 -6.14 -15.89
CA MET A 285 19.43 -4.70 -15.99
C MET A 285 18.97 -4.22 -17.36
N VAL A 286 18.29 -3.07 -17.39
CA VAL A 286 17.85 -2.41 -18.61
C VAL A 286 18.34 -0.97 -18.58
N THR A 287 19.03 -0.55 -19.64
CA THR A 287 19.55 0.81 -19.80
C THR A 287 18.94 1.44 -21.05
N CYS A 288 18.72 2.75 -21.02
CA CYS A 288 18.24 3.48 -22.20
C CYS A 288 19.03 4.77 -22.40
N SER A 289 19.22 5.14 -23.66
CA SER A 289 20.11 6.24 -24.04
C SER A 289 19.45 7.22 -24.99
N LYS A 290 20.08 8.40 -25.09
CA LYS A 290 19.82 9.40 -26.10
C LYS A 290 20.04 8.87 -27.53
N ASP A 291 20.86 7.82 -27.68
CA ASP A 291 21.11 7.11 -28.94
C ASP A 291 19.88 6.35 -29.49
N ARG A 292 18.74 6.43 -28.79
CA ARG A 292 17.42 5.87 -29.14
C ARG A 292 17.31 4.36 -28.95
N SER A 293 18.35 3.72 -28.40
CA SER A 293 18.38 2.30 -28.10
C SER A 293 18.07 2.02 -26.63
N ILE A 294 17.65 0.77 -26.38
CA ILE A 294 17.52 0.19 -25.05
C ILE A 294 18.40 -1.05 -25.04
N ALA A 295 19.29 -1.17 -24.07
CA ALA A 295 20.12 -2.37 -23.90
C ALA A 295 19.62 -3.17 -22.70
N VAL A 296 19.48 -4.49 -22.89
CA VAL A 296 19.10 -5.45 -21.86
C VAL A 296 20.33 -6.28 -21.52
N TRP A 297 20.63 -6.37 -20.23
CA TRP A 297 21.85 -6.95 -19.69
C TRP A 297 21.52 -8.05 -18.70
N ASP A 298 22.23 -9.17 -18.80
CA ASP A 298 22.22 -10.21 -17.79
C ASP A 298 23.33 -9.90 -16.78
N MET A 299 22.95 -9.70 -15.52
CA MET A 299 23.81 -9.31 -14.41
C MET A 299 23.95 -10.48 -13.44
N ALA A 300 24.89 -11.38 -13.73
CA ALA A 300 25.20 -12.52 -12.87
C ALA A 300 25.93 -12.08 -11.59
N SER A 301 26.78 -11.06 -11.70
CA SER A 301 27.45 -10.41 -10.58
C SER A 301 27.79 -8.94 -10.93
N ALA A 302 28.35 -8.19 -9.98
CA ALA A 302 28.78 -6.81 -10.22
C ALA A 302 29.85 -6.69 -11.32
N THR A 303 30.69 -7.72 -11.47
CA THR A 303 31.80 -7.75 -12.44
C THR A 303 31.44 -8.52 -13.71
N ASP A 304 30.46 -9.43 -13.65
CA ASP A 304 30.00 -10.23 -14.80
C ASP A 304 28.63 -9.74 -15.28
N ILE A 305 28.67 -8.80 -16.24
CA ILE A 305 27.50 -8.20 -16.87
C ILE A 305 27.64 -8.36 -18.38
N THR A 306 26.70 -9.08 -18.99
CA THR A 306 26.74 -9.37 -20.42
C THR A 306 25.55 -8.74 -21.14
N LEU A 307 25.78 -8.24 -22.35
CA LEU A 307 24.72 -7.68 -23.18
C LEU A 307 23.88 -8.83 -23.76
N ARG A 308 22.60 -8.88 -23.39
CA ARG A 308 21.67 -9.91 -23.88
C ARG A 308 21.06 -9.52 -25.22
N ARG A 309 20.46 -8.33 -25.30
CA ARG A 309 19.73 -7.83 -26.48
C ARG A 309 19.80 -6.30 -26.55
N VAL A 310 19.71 -5.76 -27.76
CA VAL A 310 19.48 -4.32 -28.00
C VAL A 310 18.10 -4.16 -28.63
N LEU A 311 17.22 -3.41 -27.97
CA LEU A 311 15.88 -3.10 -28.46
C LEU A 311 15.94 -1.79 -29.24
N VAL A 312 15.55 -1.85 -30.51
CA VAL A 312 15.50 -0.71 -31.40
C VAL A 312 14.05 -0.54 -31.87
N GLY A 313 13.54 0.69 -31.81
CA GLY A 313 12.18 0.97 -32.29
C GLY A 313 11.69 2.39 -31.99
N HIS A 314 12.29 3.08 -31.02
CA HIS A 314 12.01 4.49 -30.78
C HIS A 314 12.65 5.38 -31.84
N ARG A 315 11.98 6.50 -32.14
CA ARG A 315 12.42 7.45 -33.18
C ARG A 315 13.20 8.65 -32.62
N ALA A 316 13.25 8.78 -31.29
CA ALA A 316 13.97 9.81 -30.58
C ALA A 316 14.57 9.23 -29.27
N ALA A 317 15.29 10.07 -28.52
CA ALA A 317 15.91 9.69 -27.25
C ALA A 317 14.94 8.96 -26.31
N VAL A 318 15.39 7.86 -25.71
CA VAL A 318 14.59 7.10 -24.74
C VAL A 318 14.90 7.65 -23.36
N ASN A 319 13.96 8.39 -22.79
CA ASN A 319 14.18 9.19 -21.59
C ASN A 319 14.05 8.38 -20.29
N VAL A 320 13.25 7.31 -20.32
CA VAL A 320 12.97 6.48 -19.14
C VAL A 320 12.65 5.06 -19.56
N VAL A 321 13.10 4.11 -18.73
CA VAL A 321 12.79 2.69 -18.84
C VAL A 321 12.49 2.13 -17.46
N ASP A 322 11.50 1.26 -17.39
CA ASP A 322 11.08 0.52 -16.19
C ASP A 322 10.71 -0.91 -16.61
N PHE A 323 10.76 -1.87 -15.69
CA PHE A 323 10.43 -3.26 -16.01
C PHE A 323 10.03 -4.06 -14.76
N ASP A 324 9.30 -5.14 -15.03
CA ASP A 324 9.06 -6.27 -14.15
C ASP A 324 9.34 -7.59 -14.87
N ASP A 325 8.99 -8.72 -14.24
CA ASP A 325 9.21 -10.06 -14.80
C ASP A 325 8.47 -10.29 -16.14
N LYS A 326 7.43 -9.50 -16.46
CA LYS A 326 6.57 -9.68 -17.63
C LYS A 326 6.91 -8.72 -18.76
N TYR A 327 7.01 -7.43 -18.46
CA TYR A 327 7.19 -6.38 -19.45
C TYR A 327 8.33 -5.42 -19.12
N ILE A 328 9.04 -5.00 -20.18
CA ILE A 328 9.89 -3.81 -20.21
C ILE A 328 9.06 -2.69 -20.83
N VAL A 329 9.03 -1.53 -20.16
CA VAL A 329 8.27 -0.35 -20.57
C VAL A 329 9.23 0.81 -20.79
N SER A 330 9.26 1.33 -22.01
CA SER A 330 10.14 2.43 -22.41
C SER A 330 9.36 3.63 -22.89
N ALA A 331 9.78 4.84 -22.52
CA ALA A 331 9.16 6.08 -22.99
C ALA A 331 10.18 7.06 -23.57
N SER A 332 9.78 7.74 -24.64
CA SER A 332 10.70 8.50 -25.49
C SER A 332 10.21 9.91 -25.81
N GLY A 333 11.14 10.74 -26.25
CA GLY A 333 10.86 12.03 -26.90
C GLY A 333 10.00 11.91 -28.16
N ASP A 334 9.83 10.69 -28.73
CA ASP A 334 8.96 10.41 -29.87
C ASP A 334 7.46 10.39 -29.53
N ARG A 335 7.11 10.71 -28.27
CA ARG A 335 5.74 10.83 -27.72
C ARG A 335 5.06 9.48 -27.48
N THR A 336 5.80 8.38 -27.60
CA THR A 336 5.27 7.03 -27.45
C THR A 336 5.84 6.32 -26.23
N ILE A 337 5.04 5.42 -25.66
CA ILE A 337 5.50 4.40 -24.73
C ILE A 337 5.50 3.08 -25.49
N LYS A 338 6.58 2.31 -25.42
CA LYS A 338 6.65 0.96 -26.01
C LYS A 338 6.74 -0.08 -24.91
N VAL A 339 6.05 -1.19 -25.14
CA VAL A 339 5.99 -2.34 -24.26
C VAL A 339 6.67 -3.50 -24.97
N TRP A 340 7.59 -4.14 -24.28
CA TRP A 340 8.37 -5.28 -24.75
C TRP A 340 8.23 -6.42 -23.76
N SER A 341 8.32 -7.66 -24.21
CA SER A 341 8.32 -8.83 -23.32
C SER A 341 9.68 -8.95 -22.62
N THR A 342 9.71 -9.06 -21.29
CA THR A 342 10.98 -9.21 -20.54
C THR A 342 11.69 -10.53 -20.87
N SER A 343 10.92 -11.61 -21.05
CA SER A 343 11.47 -12.95 -21.32
C SER A 343 12.05 -13.07 -22.73
N THR A 344 11.37 -12.54 -23.75
CA THR A 344 11.76 -12.71 -25.16
C THR A 344 12.43 -11.48 -25.77
N CYS A 345 12.31 -10.32 -25.13
CA CYS A 345 12.70 -9.01 -25.65
C CYS A 345 11.95 -8.59 -26.94
N GLU A 346 10.84 -9.25 -27.27
CA GLU A 346 10.03 -8.93 -28.45
C GLU A 346 9.09 -7.75 -28.17
N PHE A 347 8.81 -6.97 -29.21
CA PHE A 347 7.86 -5.86 -29.15
C PHE A 347 6.42 -6.37 -28.97
N VAL A 348 5.70 -5.81 -28.00
CA VAL A 348 4.31 -6.20 -27.69
C VAL A 348 3.33 -5.16 -28.21
N ARG A 349 3.48 -3.88 -27.82
CA ARG A 349 2.56 -2.80 -28.19
C ARG A 349 3.15 -1.42 -28.01
N THR A 350 2.48 -0.41 -28.58
CA THR A 350 2.78 1.01 -28.38
C THR A 350 1.58 1.70 -27.74
N LEU A 351 1.80 2.42 -26.64
CA LEU A 351 0.81 3.31 -26.03
C LEU A 351 1.00 4.72 -26.60
N ASN A 352 -0.03 5.19 -27.29
CA ASN A 352 -0.04 6.50 -27.94
C ASN A 352 -1.10 7.39 -27.29
N GLY A 353 -0.79 8.68 -27.17
CA GLY A 353 -1.78 9.68 -26.76
C GLY A 353 -1.18 10.96 -26.17
N HIS A 354 0.06 10.92 -25.67
CA HIS A 354 0.79 12.14 -25.32
C HIS A 354 1.01 13.03 -26.55
N LYS A 355 0.90 14.35 -26.37
CA LYS A 355 1.00 15.35 -27.44
C LYS A 355 2.46 15.80 -27.66
N ARG A 356 3.32 15.57 -26.67
CA ARG A 356 4.76 15.90 -26.68
C ARG A 356 5.58 14.73 -26.09
N GLY A 357 6.90 14.90 -26.05
CA GLY A 357 7.82 13.87 -25.57
C GLY A 357 7.60 13.52 -24.11
N ILE A 358 7.82 12.26 -23.75
CA ILE A 358 7.59 11.75 -22.40
C ILE A 358 8.90 11.86 -21.62
N ALA A 359 8.86 12.46 -20.43
CA ALA A 359 10.06 12.76 -19.64
C ALA A 359 10.23 11.83 -18.43
N CYS A 360 9.15 11.24 -17.92
CA CYS A 360 9.18 10.31 -16.80
C CYS A 360 8.06 9.27 -16.88
N LEU A 361 8.30 8.12 -16.25
CA LEU A 361 7.41 6.98 -16.22
C LEU A 361 7.69 6.15 -14.97
N GLN A 362 6.65 5.54 -14.42
CA GLN A 362 6.77 4.39 -13.53
C GLN A 362 5.78 3.32 -13.99
N TYR A 363 6.21 2.07 -13.94
CA TYR A 363 5.41 0.89 -14.22
C TYR A 363 5.42 -0.03 -13.00
N ARG A 364 4.22 -0.44 -12.58
CA ARG A 364 4.06 -1.44 -11.50
C ARG A 364 2.72 -2.14 -11.67
N ASP A 365 2.74 -3.46 -11.51
CA ASP A 365 1.58 -4.32 -11.70
C ASP A 365 0.97 -4.12 -13.09
N ARG A 366 -0.29 -3.69 -13.17
CA ARG A 366 -0.99 -3.44 -14.43
C ARG A 366 -0.94 -1.97 -14.87
N LEU A 367 -0.41 -1.08 -14.04
CA LEU A 367 -0.53 0.37 -14.21
C LEU A 367 0.78 0.99 -14.70
N VAL A 368 0.68 1.77 -15.78
CA VAL A 368 1.74 2.69 -16.21
C VAL A 368 1.30 4.11 -15.92
N VAL A 369 2.15 4.90 -15.28
CA VAL A 369 1.93 6.32 -15.05
C VAL A 369 3.04 7.11 -15.72
N SER A 370 2.71 8.00 -16.64
CA SER A 370 3.68 8.75 -17.45
C SER A 370 3.48 10.26 -17.38
N GLY A 371 4.56 11.02 -17.29
CA GLY A 371 4.59 12.49 -17.33
C GLY A 371 5.30 13.01 -18.58
N SER A 372 4.73 14.04 -19.19
CA SER A 372 5.13 14.52 -20.52
C SER A 372 5.38 16.03 -20.56
N SER A 373 6.08 16.47 -21.61
CA SER A 373 6.24 17.88 -21.97
C SER A 373 4.96 18.53 -22.52
N ASP A 374 3.83 17.80 -22.53
CA ASP A 374 2.50 18.36 -22.77
C ASP A 374 1.80 18.81 -21.47
N ASN A 375 2.53 18.82 -20.36
CA ASN A 375 2.12 19.20 -19.02
C ASN A 375 1.07 18.26 -18.40
N THR A 376 0.79 17.12 -19.04
CA THR A 376 -0.16 16.13 -18.53
C THR A 376 0.53 14.91 -17.96
N ILE A 377 -0.16 14.27 -17.00
CA ILE A 377 0.14 12.92 -16.56
C ILE A 377 -0.93 12.00 -17.12
N ARG A 378 -0.54 10.81 -17.60
CA ARG A 378 -1.47 9.80 -18.08
C ARG A 378 -1.32 8.49 -17.34
N LEU A 379 -2.45 7.90 -16.99
CA LEU A 379 -2.55 6.56 -16.43
C LEU A 379 -2.97 5.61 -17.54
N TRP A 380 -2.30 4.47 -17.65
CA TRP A 380 -2.54 3.48 -18.69
C TRP A 380 -2.66 2.10 -18.12
N ASP A 381 -3.55 1.33 -18.73
CA ASP A 381 -3.61 -0.11 -18.55
C ASP A 381 -2.55 -0.78 -19.44
N ILE A 382 -1.60 -1.50 -18.86
CA ILE A 382 -0.52 -2.13 -19.64
C ILE A 382 -1.05 -3.18 -20.62
N GLU A 383 -2.14 -3.88 -20.28
CA GLU A 383 -2.65 -5.03 -21.05
C GLU A 383 -3.44 -4.63 -22.28
N CYS A 384 -4.43 -3.74 -22.14
CA CYS A 384 -5.20 -3.26 -23.29
C CYS A 384 -4.61 -2.00 -23.94
N GLY A 385 -3.68 -1.33 -23.25
CA GLY A 385 -3.07 -0.09 -23.70
C GLY A 385 -4.00 1.13 -23.65
N ALA A 386 -5.14 1.03 -22.98
CA ALA A 386 -6.08 2.13 -22.84
C ALA A 386 -5.55 3.21 -21.89
N CYS A 387 -5.77 4.47 -22.24
CA CYS A 387 -5.57 5.59 -21.33
C CYS A 387 -6.75 5.66 -20.36
N LEU A 388 -6.52 5.32 -19.10
CA LEU A 388 -7.55 5.29 -18.05
C LEU A 388 -7.92 6.70 -17.60
N ARG A 389 -6.91 7.58 -17.46
CA ARG A 389 -7.07 8.93 -16.96
C ARG A 389 -5.99 9.87 -17.50
N VAL A 390 -6.38 11.12 -17.75
CA VAL A 390 -5.46 12.24 -17.96
C VAL A 390 -5.58 13.17 -16.76
N LEU A 391 -4.45 13.48 -16.11
CA LEU A 391 -4.36 14.46 -15.04
C LEU A 391 -3.76 15.76 -15.60
N GLU A 392 -4.51 16.84 -15.44
CA GLU A 392 -4.12 18.19 -15.84
C GLU A 392 -3.94 19.06 -14.59
N GLY A 393 -3.07 20.06 -14.68
CA GLY A 393 -2.87 21.03 -13.60
C GLY A 393 -1.43 21.45 -13.37
N HIS A 394 -0.45 20.74 -13.95
CA HIS A 394 0.91 21.26 -14.09
C HIS A 394 0.95 22.34 -15.17
N GLU A 395 1.70 23.40 -14.93
CA GLU A 395 1.85 24.54 -15.85
C GLU A 395 3.04 24.36 -16.80
N GLU A 396 3.94 23.43 -16.46
CA GLU A 396 5.18 23.15 -17.16
C GLU A 396 5.42 21.64 -17.29
N LEU A 397 6.48 21.27 -18.01
CA LEU A 397 6.89 19.88 -18.25
C LEU A 397 6.94 19.06 -16.95
N VAL A 398 6.26 17.91 -16.94
CA VAL A 398 6.31 16.96 -15.81
C VAL A 398 7.58 16.13 -15.91
N ARG A 399 8.55 16.40 -15.03
CA ARG A 399 9.93 15.89 -15.19
C ARG A 399 10.20 14.60 -14.42
N CYS A 400 9.55 14.41 -13.29
CA CYS A 400 9.66 13.18 -12.49
C CYS A 400 8.30 12.80 -11.92
N ILE A 401 8.09 11.49 -11.74
CA ILE A 401 6.85 10.96 -11.22
C ILE A 401 7.13 9.65 -10.49
N ARG A 402 6.44 9.46 -9.36
CA ARG A 402 6.36 8.19 -8.66
C ARG A 402 4.93 7.96 -8.16
N PHE A 403 4.55 6.70 -7.94
CA PHE A 403 3.28 6.34 -7.32
C PHE A 403 3.42 5.11 -6.40
N ASP A 404 2.54 5.04 -5.41
CA ASP A 404 2.35 3.91 -4.51
C ASP A 404 0.89 3.42 -4.61
N ASN A 405 0.34 2.75 -3.59
CA ASN A 405 -1.03 2.25 -3.63
C ASN A 405 -2.09 3.34 -3.39
N LYS A 406 -1.70 4.50 -2.86
CA LYS A 406 -2.60 5.56 -2.41
C LYS A 406 -2.49 6.82 -3.27
N ARG A 407 -1.29 7.20 -3.70
CA ARG A 407 -0.97 8.51 -4.23
C ARG A 407 -0.03 8.45 -5.43
N ILE A 408 -0.10 9.50 -6.24
CA ILE A 408 0.90 9.83 -7.26
C ILE A 408 1.58 11.12 -6.81
N VAL A 409 2.91 11.17 -6.84
CA VAL A 409 3.70 12.37 -6.57
C VAL A 409 4.48 12.72 -7.83
N SER A 410 4.36 13.98 -8.27
CA SER A 410 4.92 14.45 -9.54
C SER A 410 5.62 15.78 -9.37
N GLY A 411 6.80 15.93 -9.96
CA GLY A 411 7.58 17.17 -9.96
C GLY A 411 7.73 17.74 -11.37
N ALA A 412 7.56 19.05 -11.51
CA ALA A 412 7.60 19.74 -12.79
C ALA A 412 8.75 20.76 -12.89
N TYR A 413 8.92 21.33 -14.08
CA TYR A 413 9.95 22.33 -14.38
C TYR A 413 9.73 23.69 -13.71
N ASP A 414 8.53 23.98 -13.25
CA ASP A 414 8.17 25.18 -12.48
C ASP A 414 8.57 25.10 -10.99
N GLY A 415 9.23 24.01 -10.57
CA GLY A 415 9.63 23.79 -9.18
C GLY A 415 8.50 23.28 -8.27
N LYS A 416 7.29 23.09 -8.81
CA LYS A 416 6.14 22.61 -8.04
C LYS A 416 6.12 21.08 -7.99
N ILE A 417 5.76 20.57 -6.82
CA ILE A 417 5.44 19.15 -6.62
C ILE A 417 3.93 19.04 -6.40
N LYS A 418 3.27 18.14 -7.11
CA LYS A 418 1.84 17.84 -6.93
C LYS A 418 1.63 16.42 -6.43
N VAL A 419 0.76 16.31 -5.44
CA VAL A 419 0.28 15.05 -4.86
C VAL A 419 -1.14 14.82 -5.35
N TRP A 420 -1.38 13.65 -5.93
CA TRP A 420 -2.66 13.24 -6.49
C TRP A 420 -3.18 11.99 -5.79
N ASP A 421 -4.50 11.87 -5.70
CA ASP A 421 -5.16 10.65 -5.21
C ASP A 421 -5.21 9.59 -6.33
N LEU A 422 -4.53 8.46 -6.12
CA LEU A 422 -4.47 7.40 -7.13
C LEU A 422 -5.82 6.68 -7.27
N GLN A 423 -6.49 6.40 -6.15
CA GLN A 423 -7.74 5.64 -6.18
C GLN A 423 -8.85 6.45 -6.84
N ALA A 424 -8.92 7.75 -6.53
CA ALA A 424 -9.83 8.66 -7.23
C ALA A 424 -9.46 8.81 -8.72
N ALA A 425 -8.17 8.83 -9.08
CA ALA A 425 -7.76 8.91 -10.49
C ALA A 425 -8.17 7.68 -11.31
N LEU A 426 -8.15 6.50 -10.69
CA LEU A 426 -8.57 5.23 -11.29
C LEU A 426 -10.09 5.08 -11.39
N ASP A 427 -10.87 5.74 -10.52
CA ASP A 427 -12.33 5.79 -10.65
C ASP A 427 -12.74 6.75 -11.80
N PRO A 428 -13.36 6.26 -12.90
CA PRO A 428 -13.84 7.09 -13.99
C PRO A 428 -14.85 8.16 -13.53
N ARG A 429 -15.57 7.94 -12.44
CA ARG A 429 -16.62 8.82 -11.91
C ARG A 429 -16.09 10.01 -11.12
N ALA A 430 -14.85 9.95 -10.64
CA ALA A 430 -14.26 11.05 -9.89
C ALA A 430 -14.01 12.27 -10.81
N PRO A 431 -14.43 13.48 -10.40
CA PRO A 431 -14.18 14.69 -11.17
C PRO A 431 -12.70 15.10 -11.11
N ALA A 432 -12.20 15.77 -12.15
CA ALA A 432 -10.80 16.22 -12.20
C ALA A 432 -10.41 17.16 -11.04
N SER A 433 -11.38 17.93 -10.51
CA SER A 433 -11.16 18.88 -9.42
C SER A 433 -10.76 18.23 -8.08
N THR A 434 -11.07 16.95 -7.87
CA THR A 434 -10.76 16.25 -6.61
C THR A 434 -9.46 15.44 -6.68
N LEU A 435 -8.82 15.37 -7.86
CA LEU A 435 -7.66 14.50 -8.07
C LEU A 435 -6.37 15.10 -7.49
N CYS A 436 -6.17 16.41 -7.62
CA CYS A 436 -5.01 17.09 -7.06
C CYS A 436 -5.27 17.39 -5.58
N LEU A 437 -4.67 16.60 -4.69
CA LEU A 437 -4.77 16.81 -3.24
C LEU A 437 -4.06 18.09 -2.82
N ARG A 438 -2.80 18.25 -3.27
CA ARG A 438 -1.99 19.38 -2.88
C ARG A 438 -0.91 19.72 -3.89
N THR A 439 -0.54 21.00 -3.91
CA THR A 439 0.64 21.53 -4.61
C THR A 439 1.59 22.08 -3.56
N LEU A 440 2.81 21.56 -3.54
CA LEU A 440 3.92 21.90 -2.65
C LEU A 440 4.94 22.73 -3.44
N VAL A 441 5.38 23.84 -2.88
CA VAL A 441 6.20 24.84 -3.60
C VAL A 441 7.32 25.34 -2.70
N GLU A 442 8.49 24.70 -2.80
CA GLU A 442 9.70 25.09 -2.03
C GLU A 442 10.97 25.09 -2.88
N HIS A 443 11.00 24.33 -3.98
CA HIS A 443 12.11 24.41 -4.93
C HIS A 443 12.04 25.70 -5.74
N SER A 444 13.20 26.33 -5.97
CA SER A 444 13.33 27.53 -6.81
C SER A 444 13.72 27.20 -8.26
N GLY A 445 13.81 25.91 -8.59
CA GLY A 445 14.19 25.42 -9.92
C GLY A 445 13.52 24.09 -10.27
N ARG A 446 13.83 23.60 -11.47
CA ARG A 446 13.25 22.38 -12.05
C ARG A 446 13.44 21.17 -11.13
N VAL A 447 12.36 20.49 -10.77
CA VAL A 447 12.44 19.26 -9.97
C VAL A 447 12.89 18.11 -10.89
N PHE A 448 14.07 17.55 -10.64
CA PHE A 448 14.64 16.51 -11.49
C PHE A 448 14.25 15.10 -11.08
N ARG A 449 14.25 14.82 -9.77
CA ARG A 449 13.87 13.51 -9.24
C ARG A 449 13.15 13.67 -7.92
N LEU A 450 12.29 12.70 -7.64
CA LEU A 450 11.71 12.50 -6.33
C LEU A 450 11.54 11.01 -6.08
N GLN A 451 11.60 10.63 -4.81
CA GLN A 451 11.16 9.36 -4.26
C GLN A 451 10.31 9.66 -3.03
N PHE A 452 9.32 8.84 -2.74
CA PHE A 452 8.50 9.03 -1.55
C PHE A 452 8.11 7.67 -0.98
N ASP A 453 7.77 7.69 0.30
CA ASP A 453 7.16 6.61 1.06
C ASP A 453 5.89 7.14 1.76
N GLU A 454 5.29 6.34 2.63
CA GLU A 454 4.08 6.70 3.36
C GLU A 454 4.24 7.96 4.26
N PHE A 455 5.47 8.31 4.63
CA PHE A 455 5.79 9.34 5.63
C PHE A 455 6.45 10.57 5.04
N GLN A 456 7.26 10.43 3.99
CA GLN A 456 8.07 11.53 3.48
C GLN A 456 8.20 11.53 1.96
N ILE A 457 8.49 12.70 1.41
CA ILE A 457 9.00 12.88 0.04
C ILE A 457 10.46 13.31 0.16
N ILE A 458 11.34 12.78 -0.67
CA ILE A 458 12.67 13.34 -0.91
C ILE A 458 12.75 13.76 -2.37
N SER A 459 12.98 15.05 -2.61
CA SER A 459 13.05 15.63 -3.96
C SER A 459 14.37 16.33 -4.20
N SER A 460 14.86 16.27 -5.44
CA SER A 460 16.06 16.96 -5.88
C SER A 460 15.77 17.87 -7.06
N SER A 461 16.53 18.97 -7.15
CA SER A 461 16.26 20.02 -8.13
C SER A 461 17.53 20.58 -8.77
N HIS A 462 17.30 21.34 -9.84
CA HIS A 462 18.31 22.19 -10.48
C HIS A 462 18.86 23.28 -9.56
N ASP A 463 18.13 23.66 -8.51
CA ASP A 463 18.57 24.65 -7.50
C ASP A 463 19.70 24.14 -6.58
N ASP A 464 20.27 22.97 -6.88
CA ASP A 464 21.36 22.30 -6.16
C ASP A 464 20.98 21.74 -4.79
N THR A 465 19.68 21.50 -4.58
CA THR A 465 19.19 21.05 -3.27
C THR A 465 18.43 19.75 -3.30
N ILE A 466 18.53 19.05 -2.17
CA ILE A 466 17.69 17.93 -1.81
C ILE A 466 16.78 18.42 -0.68
N LEU A 467 15.47 18.30 -0.88
CA LEU A 467 14.45 18.62 0.11
C LEU A 467 13.84 17.33 0.65
N ILE A 468 13.72 17.26 1.98
CA ILE A 468 13.07 16.18 2.69
C ILE A 468 11.80 16.75 3.31
N TRP A 469 10.66 16.25 2.86
CA TRP A 469 9.32 16.66 3.25
C TRP A 469 8.75 15.60 4.19
N ASP A 470 8.81 15.80 5.50
CA ASP A 470 8.34 14.83 6.50
C ASP A 470 6.91 15.15 6.96
N PHE A 471 5.97 14.24 6.69
CA PHE A 471 4.56 14.34 7.07
C PHE A 471 4.25 13.64 8.41
N LEU A 472 5.22 12.95 9.02
CA LEU A 472 5.09 12.29 10.32
C LEU A 472 5.43 13.24 11.48
N ASN A 473 6.61 13.85 11.46
CA ASN A 473 7.10 14.71 12.55
C ASN A 473 6.85 16.19 12.25
N VAL A 474 5.58 16.56 12.14
CA VAL A 474 5.17 17.94 11.84
C VAL A 474 5.29 18.81 13.11
N PRO A 475 6.03 19.94 13.08
CA PRO A 475 6.14 20.83 14.23
C PRO A 475 4.78 21.47 14.56
N PRO A 476 4.50 21.80 15.85
CA PRO A 476 3.25 22.42 16.26
C PRO A 476 2.95 23.75 15.55
N SER A 477 3.98 24.48 15.12
CA SER A 477 3.85 25.72 14.36
C SER A 477 3.12 25.52 13.02
N ALA A 478 3.38 24.41 12.34
CA ALA A 478 2.72 24.05 11.08
C ALA A 478 1.29 23.53 11.25
N GLN A 479 0.85 23.24 12.49
CA GLN A 479 -0.54 22.87 12.78
C GLN A 479 -1.48 24.10 12.79
N ASN A 480 -0.94 25.29 13.08
CA ASN A 480 -1.71 26.54 13.19
C ASN A 480 -1.94 27.27 11.86
N GLU A 481 -1.30 26.87 10.75
CA GLU A 481 -1.47 27.53 9.45
C GLU A 481 -2.77 27.17 8.71
N THR A 482 -3.73 26.55 9.40
CA THR A 482 -5.08 26.32 8.86
C THR A 482 -5.97 27.57 8.97
N ARG A 483 -5.62 28.64 8.24
CA ARG A 483 -6.68 29.44 7.60
C ARG A 483 -6.99 28.78 6.26
N SER A 484 -8.13 28.10 6.22
CA SER A 484 -8.83 27.70 5.00
C SER A 484 -8.62 28.73 3.88
N PRO A 485 -8.24 28.34 2.65
CA PRO A 485 -8.19 29.28 1.55
C PRO A 485 -9.57 29.93 1.40
N SER A 486 -9.59 31.25 1.43
CA SER A 486 -10.77 32.07 1.19
C SER A 486 -11.43 31.60 -0.10
N ARG A 487 -12.70 31.19 -0.01
CA ARG A 487 -13.57 31.04 -1.18
C ARG A 487 -13.58 32.39 -1.92
N THR A 488 -12.78 32.54 -2.96
CA THR A 488 -12.89 33.67 -3.87
C THR A 488 -14.15 33.43 -4.70
N TYR A 489 -15.30 33.89 -4.21
CA TYR A 489 -16.49 34.02 -5.03
C TYR A 489 -16.20 35.08 -6.10
N THR A 490 -16.02 34.65 -7.35
CA THR A 490 -16.06 35.54 -8.50
C THR A 490 -17.51 35.94 -8.72
N TYR A 491 -17.90 37.14 -8.30
CA TYR A 491 -19.18 37.73 -8.68
C TYR A 491 -19.14 38.02 -10.18
N ILE A 492 -19.96 37.31 -10.95
CA ILE A 492 -20.32 37.70 -12.31
C ILE A 492 -21.42 38.75 -12.15
N SER A 493 -21.10 40.02 -12.36
CA SER A 493 -22.10 41.06 -12.55
C SER A 493 -22.78 40.86 -13.91
N ARG A 494 -24.12 40.84 -13.89
CA ARG A 494 -24.98 40.81 -15.10
C ARG A 494 -24.77 42.01 -15.99
#